data_AF-A0A650EP14-F1
#
_entry.id   AF-A0A650EP14-F1
#
_cell.length_a   1.000
_cell.length_b   1.000
_cell.length_c   1.000
_cell.angle_alpha   90.00
_cell.angle_beta   90.00
_cell.angle_gamma   90.00
#
_symmetry.space_group_name_H-M   'P 1'
#
loop_
_entity.id
_entity.type
_entity.pdbx_description
1 polymer ?
#
loop_
_entity_poly.entity_id
_entity_poly.type
_entity_poly.pdbx_seq_one_letter_code
_entity_poly.pdbx_strand_id
1 'polypeptide(L)'
;MVQELLLSQPERKSLPKGTYTITNLAKILKIGERTLADSFKKGTWPFLIIRFGRNIRIDKSSFENWFHGEYEKFTLLDTYTISEVSSILSIKYPTAYRFVKEQTMFRVLRIGSNIRIHKQSFDNWYNS
;
A
#
# COMPACT_ATOMS: atom_id res chain seq x y z
N MET A 1 -38.38 -10.64 29.51
CA MET A 1 -38.09 -11.01 28.10
C MET A 1 -37.84 -9.75 27.29
N VAL A 2 -36.59 -9.30 27.20
CA VAL A 2 -36.10 -8.34 26.19
C VAL A 2 -34.57 -8.38 26.21
N GLN A 3 -33.96 -9.47 25.74
CA GLN A 3 -32.49 -9.56 25.71
C GLN A 3 -31.93 -10.33 24.50
N GLU A 4 -32.58 -10.26 23.33
CA GLU A 4 -32.04 -10.87 22.10
C GLU A 4 -32.22 -9.95 20.89
N LEU A 5 -31.62 -8.75 20.94
CA LEU A 5 -31.53 -7.89 19.74
C LEU A 5 -30.25 -7.05 19.69
N LEU A 6 -29.13 -7.61 20.15
CA LEU A 6 -27.80 -7.15 19.75
C LEU A 6 -27.33 -7.99 18.57
N LEU A 7 -27.87 -7.63 17.41
CA LEU A 7 -27.37 -8.01 16.10
C LEU A 7 -25.84 -7.92 16.09
N SER A 8 -25.23 -9.06 15.79
CA SER A 8 -23.81 -9.22 15.46
C SER A 8 -23.30 -8.04 14.64
N GLN A 9 -22.47 -7.18 15.24
CA GLN A 9 -21.68 -6.26 14.46
C GLN A 9 -20.78 -7.11 13.55
N PRO A 10 -20.74 -6.86 12.22
CA PRO A 10 -19.85 -7.61 11.35
C PRO A 10 -18.43 -7.44 11.90
N GLU A 11 -17.75 -8.56 12.19
CA GLU A 11 -16.39 -8.57 12.70
C GLU A 11 -15.58 -7.52 11.94
N ARG A 12 -15.13 -6.47 12.64
CA ARG A 12 -14.22 -5.50 12.05
C ARG A 12 -13.01 -6.28 11.57
N LYS A 13 -12.88 -6.46 10.24
CA LYS A 13 -11.71 -7.07 9.62
C LYS A 13 -10.47 -6.47 10.29
N SER A 14 -9.72 -7.33 10.98
CA SER A 14 -8.57 -6.94 11.77
C SER A 14 -7.59 -6.16 10.89
N LEU A 15 -6.94 -5.15 11.48
CA LEU A 15 -5.97 -4.34 10.75
C LEU A 15 -4.85 -5.25 10.23
N PRO A 16 -4.44 -5.12 8.96
CA PRO A 16 -3.20 -5.73 8.51
C PRO A 16 -2.06 -5.30 9.44
N LYS A 17 -1.34 -6.27 10.02
CA LYS A 17 -0.20 -6.00 10.89
C LYS A 17 0.79 -5.08 10.16
N GLY A 18 1.38 -4.12 10.90
CA GLY A 18 2.36 -3.20 10.32
C GLY A 18 1.79 -2.07 9.48
N THR A 19 0.53 -1.67 9.68
CA THR A 19 -0.06 -0.54 8.95
C THR A 19 -0.67 0.51 9.88
N TYR A 20 -0.63 1.78 9.47
CA TYR A 20 -1.43 2.85 10.06
C TYR A 20 -2.78 2.99 9.34
N THR A 21 -3.80 3.35 10.12
CA THR A 21 -5.06 3.89 9.57
C THR A 21 -4.92 5.40 9.29
N ILE A 22 -5.86 5.96 8.52
CA ILE A 22 -5.98 7.43 8.37
C ILE A 22 -6.08 8.11 9.73
N THR A 23 -6.85 7.56 10.67
CA THR A 23 -7.01 8.12 12.03
C THR A 23 -5.69 8.13 12.79
N ASN A 24 -4.92 7.04 12.77
CA ASN A 24 -3.62 7.01 13.44
C ASN A 24 -2.68 8.05 12.83
N LEU A 25 -2.66 8.13 11.50
CA LEU A 25 -1.76 8.99 10.78
C LEU A 25 -2.10 10.48 10.92
N ALA A 26 -3.39 10.82 10.92
CA ALA A 26 -3.90 12.16 11.17
C ALA A 26 -3.44 12.69 12.54
N LYS A 27 -3.47 11.83 13.57
CA LYS A 27 -2.98 12.16 14.91
C LYS A 27 -1.47 12.41 14.93
N ILE A 28 -0.69 11.56 14.26
CA ILE A 28 0.77 11.70 14.18
C ILE A 28 1.16 13.00 13.46
N LEU A 29 0.53 13.25 12.32
CA LEU A 29 0.80 14.43 11.49
C LEU A 29 0.13 15.71 11.99
N LYS A 30 -0.73 15.61 13.01
CA LYS A 30 -1.53 16.72 13.56
C LYS A 30 -2.34 17.46 12.48
N ILE A 31 -2.98 16.70 11.60
CA ILE A 31 -3.84 17.19 10.51
C ILE A 31 -5.22 16.54 10.59
N GLY A 32 -6.26 17.22 10.09
CA GLY A 32 -7.61 16.66 10.05
C GLY A 32 -7.72 15.42 9.16
N GLU A 33 -8.47 14.40 9.59
CA GLU A 33 -8.62 13.14 8.84
C GLU A 33 -9.16 13.35 7.42
N ARG A 34 -10.10 14.28 7.24
CA ARG A 34 -10.65 14.61 5.92
C ARG A 34 -9.60 15.24 5.01
N THR A 35 -8.80 16.17 5.55
CA THR A 35 -7.69 16.81 4.85
C THR A 35 -6.66 15.77 4.39
N LEU A 36 -6.31 14.83 5.27
CA LEU A 36 -5.41 13.73 4.97
C LEU A 36 -6.00 12.75 3.94
N ALA A 37 -7.29 12.41 4.05
CA ALA A 37 -7.96 11.55 3.09
C ALA A 37 -8.02 12.18 1.69
N ASP A 38 -8.27 13.49 1.60
CA ASP A 38 -8.33 14.19 0.33
C ASP A 38 -6.94 14.39 -0.29
N SER A 39 -5.91 14.58 0.53
CA SER A 39 -4.53 14.69 0.03
C SER A 39 -4.02 13.37 -0.56
N PHE A 40 -4.49 12.22 -0.06
CA PHE A 40 -4.24 10.90 -0.68
C PHE A 40 -4.93 10.69 -2.02
N LYS A 41 -6.00 11.44 -2.33
CA LYS A 41 -6.65 11.41 -3.65
C LYS A 41 -5.96 12.33 -4.65
N LYS A 42 -5.33 13.41 -4.17
CA LYS A 42 -4.82 14.53 -4.98
C LYS A 42 -3.32 14.47 -5.24
N GLY A 43 -2.55 13.71 -4.47
CA GLY A 43 -1.09 13.79 -4.49
C GLY A 43 -0.36 12.45 -4.54
N THR A 44 0.96 12.53 -4.74
CA THR A 44 1.90 11.42 -4.58
C THR A 44 2.56 11.56 -3.20
N TRP A 45 2.60 10.46 -2.46
CA TRP A 45 3.19 10.42 -1.11
C TRP A 45 4.47 9.59 -1.13
N PRO A 46 5.51 9.99 -0.36
CA PRO A 46 6.80 9.30 -0.34
C PRO A 46 6.79 7.99 0.47
N PHE A 47 5.63 7.53 0.94
CA PHE A 47 5.48 6.27 1.69
C PHE A 47 4.35 5.42 1.08
N LEU A 48 4.33 4.12 1.40
CA LEU A 48 3.43 3.18 0.73
C LEU A 48 2.01 3.30 1.26
N ILE A 49 1.08 3.51 0.33
CA ILE A 49 -0.35 3.51 0.59
C ILE A 49 -0.91 2.16 0.12
N ILE A 50 -1.39 1.36 1.07
CA ILE A 50 -2.00 0.05 0.83
C ILE A 50 -3.52 0.24 0.80
N ARG A 51 -4.20 -0.27 -0.23
CA ARG A 51 -5.67 -0.30 -0.25
C ARG A 51 -6.17 -1.67 0.14
N PHE A 52 -7.08 -1.72 1.12
CA PHE A 52 -7.74 -2.94 1.55
C PHE A 52 -9.27 -2.77 1.44
N GLY A 53 -9.83 -3.17 0.30
CA GLY A 53 -11.20 -2.85 -0.08
C GLY A 53 -11.43 -1.35 -0.21
N ARG A 54 -12.46 -0.81 0.46
CA ARG A 54 -12.73 0.65 0.53
C ARG A 54 -11.82 1.40 1.50
N ASN A 55 -10.98 0.68 2.25
CA ASN A 55 -10.17 1.27 3.30
C ASN A 55 -8.75 1.62 2.81
N ILE A 56 -8.27 2.79 3.23
CA ILE A 56 -6.88 3.21 3.05
C ILE A 56 -6.07 2.73 4.27
N ARG A 57 -4.89 2.18 4.00
CA ARG A 57 -3.86 1.79 4.95
C ARG A 57 -2.54 2.41 4.51
N ILE A 58 -1.67 2.65 5.47
CA ILE A 58 -0.34 3.20 5.23
C ILE A 58 0.64 2.21 5.81
N ASP A 59 1.59 1.74 5.03
CA ASP A 59 2.64 0.87 5.54
C ASP A 59 3.45 1.61 6.60
N LYS A 60 3.54 1.03 7.80
CA LYS A 60 4.12 1.70 8.97
C LYS A 60 5.60 2.03 8.74
N SER A 61 6.38 1.07 8.28
CA SER A 61 7.83 1.23 8.10
C SER A 61 8.17 2.27 7.04
N SER A 62 7.48 2.27 5.89
CA SER A 62 7.73 3.29 4.87
C SER A 62 7.36 4.69 5.32
N PHE A 63 6.29 4.83 6.12
CA PHE A 63 5.93 6.11 6.73
C PHE A 63 6.97 6.56 7.75
N GLU A 64 7.37 5.69 8.68
CA GLU A 64 8.35 6.01 9.72
C GLU A 64 9.70 6.38 9.10
N ASN A 65 10.19 5.65 8.10
CA ASN A 65 11.41 6.00 7.38
C ASN A 65 11.33 7.40 6.78
N TRP A 66 10.22 7.75 6.11
CA TRP A 66 10.01 9.10 5.60
C TRP A 66 9.92 10.15 6.72
N PHE A 67 9.18 9.85 7.78
CA PHE A 67 8.92 10.77 8.87
C PHE A 67 10.18 11.11 9.67
N HIS A 68 11.11 10.15 9.80
CA HIS A 68 12.39 10.32 10.48
C HIS A 68 13.53 10.77 9.53
N GLY A 69 13.25 10.97 8.24
CA GLY A 69 14.27 11.36 7.27
C GLY A 69 15.22 10.23 6.86
N GLU A 70 14.93 9.00 7.27
CA GLU A 70 15.63 7.76 6.91
C GLU A 70 15.08 7.14 5.61
N TYR A 71 14.31 7.91 4.84
CA TYR A 71 13.75 7.47 3.58
C TYR A 71 14.80 7.48 2.49
N GLU A 72 15.14 6.29 2.02
CA GLU A 72 15.85 6.12 0.76
C GLU A 72 14.92 6.57 -0.36
N LYS A 73 15.36 7.60 -1.09
CA LYS A 73 14.62 8.15 -2.23
C LYS A 73 14.61 7.11 -3.34
N PHE A 74 13.57 6.28 -3.39
CA PHE A 74 13.37 5.35 -4.50
C PHE A 74 13.13 6.14 -5.78
N THR A 75 14.04 5.97 -6.72
CA THR A 75 13.93 6.53 -8.05
C THR A 75 13.20 5.54 -8.96
N LEU A 76 12.80 6.00 -10.14
CA LEU A 76 12.25 5.10 -11.16
C LEU A 76 13.22 3.95 -11.49
N LEU A 77 14.53 4.14 -11.30
CA LEU A 77 15.58 3.15 -11.56
C LEU A 77 15.51 1.96 -10.60
N ASP A 78 14.95 2.15 -9.41
CA ASP A 78 14.83 1.12 -8.37
C ASP A 78 13.55 0.29 -8.50
N THR A 79 12.83 0.48 -9.61
CA THR A 79 11.52 -0.13 -9.83
C THR A 79 11.38 -0.76 -11.21
N TYR A 80 10.62 -1.84 -11.30
CA TYR A 80 10.08 -2.35 -12.55
C TYR A 80 8.69 -1.76 -12.83
N THR A 81 8.38 -1.64 -14.10
CA THR A 81 7.04 -1.45 -14.64
C THR A 81 6.32 -2.80 -14.75
N ILE A 82 5.00 -2.76 -14.96
CA ILE A 82 4.23 -3.99 -15.24
C ILE A 82 4.70 -4.66 -16.54
N SER A 83 5.14 -3.89 -17.53
CA SER A 83 5.67 -4.44 -18.77
C SER A 83 6.95 -5.24 -18.54
N GLU A 84 7.89 -4.70 -17.75
CA GLU A 84 9.12 -5.42 -17.39
C GLU A 84 8.84 -6.68 -16.58
N VAL A 85 7.93 -6.62 -15.61
CA VAL A 85 7.49 -7.82 -14.87
C VAL A 85 6.84 -8.85 -15.80
N SER A 86 6.05 -8.41 -16.78
CA SER A 86 5.46 -9.27 -17.80
C SER A 86 6.54 -10.02 -18.58
N SER A 87 7.61 -9.32 -18.98
CA SER A 87 8.76 -9.91 -19.67
C SER A 87 9.54 -10.86 -18.77
N ILE A 88 9.86 -10.47 -17.53
CA ILE A 88 10.62 -11.30 -16.58
C ILE A 88 9.87 -12.61 -16.29
N LEU A 89 8.56 -12.54 -16.05
CA LEU A 89 7.74 -13.71 -15.75
C LEU A 89 7.29 -14.48 -17.00
N SER A 90 7.59 -13.98 -18.21
CA SER A 90 7.12 -14.56 -19.47
C SER A 90 5.60 -14.78 -19.52
N ILE A 91 4.84 -13.82 -18.97
CA ILE A 91 3.36 -13.83 -18.97
C ILE A 91 2.81 -12.66 -19.78
N LYS A 92 1.53 -12.73 -20.14
CA LYS A 92 0.85 -11.61 -20.82
C LYS A 92 0.66 -10.42 -19.88
N TYR A 93 0.72 -9.21 -20.43
CA TYR A 93 0.57 -7.96 -19.66
C TYR A 93 -0.70 -7.92 -18.79
N PRO A 94 -1.91 -8.30 -19.26
CA PRO A 94 -3.10 -8.31 -18.40
C PRO A 94 -2.97 -9.26 -17.21
N THR A 95 -2.28 -10.39 -17.39
CA THR A 95 -1.98 -11.36 -16.33
C THR A 95 -1.00 -10.77 -15.33
N ALA A 96 0.10 -10.15 -15.79
CA ALA A 96 1.06 -9.46 -14.94
C ALA A 96 0.40 -8.32 -14.14
N TYR A 97 -0.46 -7.54 -14.80
CA TYR A 97 -1.19 -6.44 -14.18
C TYR A 97 -2.08 -6.92 -13.02
N ARG A 98 -2.86 -7.99 -13.25
CA ARG A 98 -3.72 -8.57 -12.22
C ARG A 98 -2.89 -9.17 -11.09
N PHE A 99 -1.87 -9.96 -11.43
CA PHE A 99 -0.96 -10.57 -10.48
C PHE A 99 -0.35 -9.54 -9.53
N VAL A 100 0.32 -8.50 -10.07
CA VAL A 100 0.97 -7.43 -9.29
C VAL A 100 -0.01 -6.74 -8.34
N LYS A 101 -1.27 -6.55 -8.76
CA LYS A 101 -2.29 -5.88 -7.95
C LYS A 101 -2.85 -6.71 -6.79
N GLU A 102 -2.87 -8.04 -6.93
CA GLU A 102 -3.57 -8.94 -6.01
C GLU A 102 -2.63 -9.62 -5.01
N GLN A 103 -1.34 -9.70 -5.33
CA GLN A 103 -0.32 -10.34 -4.50
C GLN A 103 0.21 -9.44 -3.36
N THR A 104 0.83 -10.05 -2.36
CA THR A 104 1.52 -9.38 -1.23
C THR A 104 2.94 -9.89 -0.99
N MET A 105 3.51 -10.67 -1.91
CA MET A 105 4.80 -11.33 -1.79
C MET A 105 5.99 -10.38 -2.08
N PHE A 106 5.75 -9.27 -2.78
CA PHE A 106 6.73 -8.22 -3.01
C PHE A 106 6.10 -6.82 -2.96
N ARG A 107 6.95 -5.80 -2.73
CA ARG A 107 6.51 -4.41 -2.59
C ARG A 107 6.06 -3.81 -3.93
N VAL A 108 4.84 -3.28 -3.94
CA VAL A 108 4.26 -2.54 -5.06
C VAL A 108 4.07 -1.08 -4.64
N LEU A 109 4.63 -0.18 -5.41
CA LEU A 109 4.62 1.26 -5.20
C LEU A 109 3.63 1.93 -6.18
N ARG A 110 3.15 3.11 -5.79
CA ARG A 110 2.50 4.04 -6.72
C ARG A 110 3.31 5.32 -6.82
N ILE A 111 3.82 5.60 -8.01
CA ILE A 111 4.55 6.84 -8.32
C ILE A 111 3.71 7.60 -9.35
N GLY A 112 3.03 8.67 -8.90
CA GLY A 112 1.98 9.34 -9.68
C GLY A 112 0.80 8.40 -9.96
N SER A 113 0.38 8.35 -11.23
CA SER A 113 -0.67 7.42 -11.70
C SER A 113 -0.16 6.01 -11.96
N ASN A 114 1.16 5.79 -11.91
CA ASN A 114 1.78 4.57 -12.35
C ASN A 114 1.99 3.56 -11.22
N ILE A 115 1.74 2.29 -11.53
CA ILE A 115 2.15 1.17 -10.68
C ILE A 115 3.62 0.88 -10.96
N ARG A 116 4.37 0.66 -9.88
CA ARG A 116 5.80 0.33 -9.88
C ARG A 116 6.03 -0.85 -8.94
N ILE A 117 6.96 -1.72 -9.29
CA ILE A 117 7.32 -2.90 -8.51
C ILE A 117 8.73 -2.68 -8.00
N HIS A 118 8.95 -2.75 -6.69
CA HIS A 118 10.28 -2.53 -6.12
C HIS A 118 11.23 -3.67 -6.52
N LYS A 119 12.33 -3.36 -7.23
CA LYS A 119 13.21 -4.37 -7.83
C LYS A 119 13.73 -5.37 -6.81
N GLN A 120 14.43 -4.91 -5.77
CA GLN A 120 15.02 -5.80 -4.77
C GLN A 120 13.99 -6.70 -4.08
N SER A 121 12.78 -6.19 -3.82
CA SER A 121 11.74 -7.00 -3.15
C SER A 121 11.18 -8.06 -4.10
N PHE A 122 11.05 -7.73 -5.38
CA PHE A 122 10.60 -8.66 -6.41
C PHE A 122 11.66 -9.71 -6.71
N ASP A 123 12.93 -9.29 -6.88
CA ASP A 123 14.04 -10.19 -7.19
C ASP A 123 14.30 -11.16 -6.04
N ASN A 124 14.21 -10.72 -4.78
CA ASN A 124 14.30 -11.62 -3.64
C ASN A 124 13.20 -12.70 -3.66
N TRP A 125 11.96 -12.31 -3.97
CA TRP A 125 10.85 -13.26 -4.10
C TRP A 125 11.03 -14.21 -5.29
N TYR A 126 11.50 -13.69 -6.43
CA TYR A 126 11.66 -14.46 -7.67
C TYR A 126 12.78 -15.50 -7.58
N ASN A 127 13.82 -15.20 -6.80
CA ASN A 127 14.98 -16.08 -6.60
C ASN A 127 14.88 -16.93 -5.31
N SER A 128 13.79 -16.83 -4.55
CA SER A 128 13.50 -17.70 -3.39
C SER A 128 12.85 -19.01 -3.84
#